data_AF-A0A832CHV6-F1
#
_entry.id   AF-A0A832CHV6-F1
#
_cell.length_a   1.000
_cell.length_b   1.000
_cell.length_c   1.000
_cell.angle_alpha   90.00
_cell.angle_beta   90.00
_cell.angle_gamma   90.00
#
_symmetry.space_group_name_H-M   'P 1'
#
loop_
_entity.id
_entity.type
_entity.pdbx_description
1 polymer ?
#
loop_
_entity_poly.entity_id
_entity_poly.type
_entity_poly.pdbx_seq_one_letter_code
_entity_poly.pdbx_strand_id
1 'polypeptide(L)' 'MLYEINEKIIRLEREGRKFIKFNLGDPDLQTPMEITEAAFEAMKMGKTKYASAAGEAKLREALA' A
#
# COMPACT_ATOMS: atom_id res chain seq x y z
N MET A 1 -6.06 -4.58 -17.81
CA MET A 1 -7.31 -3.81 -18.01
C MET A 1 -7.47 -2.61 -17.07
N LEU A 2 -7.69 -2.76 -15.76
CA LEU A 2 -7.93 -1.61 -14.86
C LEU A 2 -6.71 -0.69 -14.66
N TYR A 3 -5.53 -1.31 -14.46
CA TYR A 3 -4.26 -0.59 -14.33
C TYR A 3 -3.85 0.11 -15.63
N GLU A 4 -4.05 -0.55 -16.78
CA GLU A 4 -3.80 0.05 -18.10
C GLU A 4 -4.67 1.30 -18.35
N ILE A 5 -5.94 1.27 -17.92
CA ILE A 5 -6.84 2.43 -17.99
C ILE A 5 -6.30 3.55 -17.10
N ASN A 6 -5.87 3.24 -15.87
CA ASN A 6 -5.30 4.24 -14.97
C ASN A 6 -4.02 4.88 -15.52
N GLU A 7 -3.11 4.07 -16.09
CA GLU A 7 -1.89 4.57 -16.72
C GLU A 7 -2.18 5.48 -17.92
N LYS A 8 -3.16 5.10 -18.74
CA LYS A 8 -3.61 5.95 -19.85
C LYS A 8 -4.19 7.27 -19.34
N ILE A 9 -5.00 7.24 -18.28
CA ILE A 9 -5.55 8.45 -17.67
C ILE A 9 -4.42 9.34 -17.13
N ILE A 10 -3.44 8.79 -16.40
CA ILE A 10 -2.28 9.54 -15.90
C ILE A 10 -1.53 10.25 -17.04
N ARG A 11 -1.36 9.57 -18.19
CA ARG A 11 -0.74 10.18 -19.38
C ARG A 11 -1.55 11.36 -19.91
N LEU A 12 -2.86 11.19 -20.05
CA LEU A 12 -3.77 12.22 -20.55
C LEU A 12 -3.92 13.40 -19.56
N GLU A 13 -3.81 13.15 -18.25
CA GLU A 13 -3.78 14.20 -17.21
C GLU A 13 -2.54 15.09 -17.33
N ARG A 14 -1.37 14.50 -17.66
CA ARG A 14 -0.15 15.27 -17.94
C ARG A 14 -0.26 16.15 -19.18
N GLU A 15 -1.15 15.81 -20.11
CA GLU A 15 -1.49 16.63 -21.28
C GLU A 15 -2.55 17.71 -20.96
N GLY A 16 -2.93 17.87 -19.70
CA GLY A 16 -3.86 18.90 -19.23
C GLY A 16 -5.34 18.51 -19.28
N ARG A 17 -5.67 17.24 -19.60
CA ARG A 17 -7.06 16.75 -19.56
C ARG A 17 -7.47 16.41 -18.13
N LYS A 18 -8.73 16.67 -17.78
CA LYS A 18 -9.29 16.34 -16.44
C LYS A 18 -10.18 15.10 -16.52
N PHE A 19 -10.06 14.23 -15.53
CA PHE A 19 -10.86 13.00 -15.42
C PHE A 19 -11.43 12.87 -14.00
N ILE A 20 -12.60 12.22 -13.90
CA ILE A 20 -13.11 11.70 -12.63
C ILE A 20 -12.91 10.19 -12.68
N LYS A 21 -12.19 9.64 -11.69
CA LYS A 21 -11.76 8.25 -11.66
C LYS A 21 -12.72 7.44 -10.80
N PHE A 22 -13.34 6.42 -11.40
CA PHE A 22 -14.21 5.44 -10.71
C PHE A 22 -13.70 4.00 -10.88
N ASN A 23 -12.43 3.87 -11.25
CA ASN A 23 -11.83 2.59 -11.61
C ASN A 23 -10.98 2.01 -10.47
N LEU A 24 -10.39 2.80 -9.59
CA LEU A 24 -9.52 2.29 -8.52
C LEU A 24 -10.32 1.88 -7.28
N GLY A 25 -9.90 0.80 -6.62
CA GLY A 25 -10.58 0.21 -5.47
C GLY A 25 -9.82 0.35 -4.16
N ASP A 26 -8.59 0.88 -4.18
CA ASP A 26 -7.85 1.26 -2.99
C ASP A 26 -8.39 2.58 -2.41
N PRO A 27 -8.37 2.73 -1.07
CA PRO A 27 -8.84 3.95 -0.44
C PRO A 27 -7.88 5.11 -0.72
N ASP A 28 -8.46 6.30 -0.77
CA ASP A 28 -7.79 7.60 -0.84
C ASP A 28 -7.21 8.08 0.51
N LEU A 29 -7.39 7.27 1.57
CA LEU A 29 -6.85 7.52 2.89
C LEU A 29 -5.38 7.12 2.97
N GLN A 30 -4.56 8.00 3.56
CA GLN A 30 -3.20 7.66 3.91
C GLN A 30 -3.17 6.60 5.02
N THR A 31 -2.19 5.69 4.95
CA THR A 31 -1.89 4.78 6.05
C THR A 31 -1.59 5.61 7.31
N PRO A 32 -2.20 5.29 8.47
CA PRO A 32 -1.90 5.95 9.75
C PRO A 32 -0.39 6.00 10.06
N MET A 33 0.05 7.10 10.67
CA MET A 33 1.47 7.39 10.90
C MET A 33 2.13 6.34 11.81
N GLU A 34 1.40 5.84 12.80
CA GLU A 34 1.88 4.85 13.75
C GLU A 34 2.25 3.53 13.04
N ILE A 35 1.54 3.19 11.95
CA ILE A 35 1.81 1.98 11.16
C ILE A 35 3.07 2.18 10.30
N THR A 36 3.21 3.34 9.66
CA THR A 36 4.38 3.62 8.81
C THR A 36 5.67 3.76 9.64
N GLU A 37 5.58 4.36 10.83
CA GLU A 37 6.69 4.42 11.78
C GLU A 37 7.09 3.04 12.31
N ALA A 38 6.13 2.20 12.69
CA ALA A 38 6.42 0.83 13.14
C ALA A 38 7.11 0.00 12.06
N ALA A 39 6.69 0.14 10.80
CA ALA A 39 7.34 -0.51 9.65
C ALA A 39 8.77 0.02 9.44
N PHE A 40 8.97 1.34 9.56
CA PHE A 40 10.29 1.95 9.42
C PHE A 40 11.28 1.49 10.49
N GLU A 41 10.86 1.47 11.75
CA GLU A 41 11.69 0.98 12.84
C GLU A 41 11.99 -0.52 12.69
N ALA A 42 11.03 -1.34 12.26
CA ALA A 42 11.28 -2.75 11.95
C ALA A 42 12.38 -2.93 10.88
N MET A 43 12.36 -2.10 9.83
CA MET A 43 13.41 -2.09 8.79
C MET A 43 14.78 -1.70 9.36
N LYS A 44 14.85 -0.64 10.18
CA LYS A 44 16.10 -0.21 10.85
C LYS A 44 16.68 -1.30 11.75
N MET A 45 15.82 -2.03 12.45
CA MET A 45 16.20 -3.15 13.32
C MET A 45 16.61 -4.41 12.54
N GLY A 46 16.59 -4.38 11.21
CA GLY A 46 17.00 -5.50 10.37
C GLY A 46 15.99 -6.65 10.32
N LYS A 47 14.70 -6.40 10.59
CA LYS A 47 13.62 -7.40 10.42
C LYS A 47 13.33 -7.67 8.94
N THR A 48 14.26 -8.30 8.24
CA THR A 48 14.24 -8.51 6.78
C THR A 48 14.42 -9.98 6.37
N LYS A 49 14.41 -10.90 7.34
CA LYS A 49 14.57 -12.34 7.12
C LYS A 49 13.23 -13.04 7.09
N TYR A 50 13.24 -14.30 6.65
CA TYR A 50 12.05 -15.12 6.59
C TYR A 50 11.34 -15.19 7.95
N ALA A 51 10.03 -14.98 7.91
CA ALA A 51 9.13 -15.30 9.02
C ALA A 51 8.68 -16.76 8.93
N SER A 52 7.95 -17.23 9.95
CA SER A 52 7.21 -18.49 9.86
C SER A 52 6.23 -18.46 8.69
N ALA A 53 5.98 -19.61 8.06
CA ALA A 53 4.99 -19.74 6.98
C ALA A 53 3.57 -19.33 7.42
N ALA A 54 3.26 -19.44 8.71
CA ALA A 54 2.00 -18.99 9.27
C ALA A 54 1.95 -17.46 9.53
N GLY A 55 3.07 -16.75 9.42
CA GLY A 55 3.23 -15.36 9.84
C GLY A 55 3.84 -15.21 11.24
N GLU A 56 4.13 -13.97 11.65
CA GLU A 56 4.71 -13.67 12.97
C GLU A 56 3.76 -14.04 14.11
N ALA A 57 4.28 -14.65 15.18
CA ALA A 57 3.46 -15.06 16.33
C ALA A 57 2.68 -13.89 16.94
N LYS A 58 3.35 -12.75 17.18
CA LYS A 58 2.73 -11.54 17.72
C LYS A 58 1.60 -11.00 16.84
N LEU A 59 1.75 -11.06 15.51
CA LEU A 59 0.70 -10.64 14.59
C LEU A 59 -0.51 -11.57 14.66
N ARG A 60 -0.27 -12.89 14.67
CA ARG A 60 -1.34 -13.88 14.79
C ARG A 60 -2.11 -13.76 16.10
N GLU A 61 -1.42 -13.51 17.20
CA GLU A 61 -2.03 -13.27 18.51
C GLU A 61 -2.87 -11.99 18.52
N ALA A 62 -2.44 -10.93 17.85
CA ALA A 62 -3.20 -9.68 17.74
C ALA A 62 -4.45 -9.77 16.84
N LEU A 63 -4.52 -10.78 15.96
CA LEU A 63 -5.65 -11.01 15.06
C LEU A 63 -6.71 -11.97 15.63
N ALA A 64 -6.38 -12.72 16.69
CA ALA A 64 -7.25 -13.71 17.32
C ALA A 64 -8.29 -13.07 18.25
#